data_AF-A0A7J7RIW9-F1
#
_entry.id   AF-A0A7J7RIW9-F1
#
_cell.length_a   1.000
_cell.length_b   1.000
_cell.length_c   1.000
_cell.angle_alpha   90.00
_cell.angle_beta   90.00
_cell.angle_gamma   90.00
#
_symmetry.space_group_name_H-M   'P 1'
#
loop_
_entity.id
_entity.type
_entity.pdbx_description
1 polymer ?
#
loop_
_entity_poly.entity_id
_entity_poly.type
_entity_poly.pdbx_seq_one_letter_code
_entity_poly.pdbx_strand_id
1 'polypeptide(L)'
;MSTFGYRRGLSKYESIDEDELLASLSAEELKELERELEDIEPDRNLPVGLRQKSLTEKTPTGTFSREALMAYWEKESQKLLEKERLGECGKVGFGNFSLATPSPHHPTPKQEPVFSNFAELISFLFL
;
A
#
# COMPACT_ATOMS: atom_id res chain seq x y z
N MET A 1 8.56 15.00 34.24
CA MET A 1 8.36 15.12 32.79
C MET A 1 9.57 14.54 32.09
N SER A 2 9.39 13.61 31.14
CA SER A 2 10.50 13.12 30.32
C SER A 2 10.95 14.26 29.43
N THR A 3 12.08 14.88 29.77
CA THR A 3 12.82 15.76 28.86
C THR A 3 13.41 14.88 27.76
N PHE A 4 12.57 14.45 26.84
CA PHE A 4 13.00 13.83 25.59
C PHE A 4 14.08 14.76 25.02
N GLY A 5 15.20 14.18 24.59
CA GLY A 5 16.45 14.88 24.27
C GLY A 5 16.38 15.88 23.11
N TYR A 6 15.19 16.34 22.70
CA TYR A 6 14.96 17.36 21.69
C TYR A 6 15.78 18.63 21.92
N ARG A 7 16.08 19.01 23.18
CA ARG A 7 16.90 20.20 23.46
C ARG A 7 18.41 19.99 23.16
N ARG A 8 18.89 18.75 23.08
CA ARG A 8 20.32 18.46 22.90
C ARG A 8 20.69 18.56 21.42
N GLY A 9 21.15 19.75 21.00
CA GLY A 9 21.66 20.01 19.65
C GLY A 9 21.05 21.22 18.95
N LEU A 10 19.94 21.77 19.47
CA LEU A 10 19.25 22.93 18.89
C LEU A 10 20.06 24.23 18.97
N SER A 11 21.01 24.33 19.90
CA SER A 11 21.86 25.52 20.04
C SER A 11 22.70 25.82 18.79
N LYS A 12 22.87 24.86 17.88
CA LYS A 12 23.57 25.05 16.61
C LYS A 12 22.72 25.75 15.55
N TYR A 13 21.41 25.70 15.70
CA TYR A 13 20.43 26.22 14.75
C TYR A 13 19.75 27.49 15.27
N GLU A 14 19.78 27.74 16.59
CA GLU A 14 19.19 28.91 17.26
C GLU A 14 19.70 30.27 16.74
N SER A 15 20.91 30.32 16.18
CA SER A 15 21.52 31.56 15.66
C SER A 15 21.35 31.74 14.15
N ILE A 16 20.66 30.82 13.47
CA ILE A 16 20.38 30.94 12.04
C ILE A 16 19.13 31.79 11.88
N ASP A 17 19.20 32.79 11.00
CA ASP A 17 18.04 33.59 10.62
C ASP A 17 17.18 32.80 9.62
N GLU A 18 16.03 32.32 10.08
CA GLU A 18 15.11 31.51 9.27
C GLU A 18 14.47 32.34 8.15
N ASP A 19 14.19 33.61 8.39
CA ASP A 19 13.55 34.49 7.41
C ASP A 19 14.51 34.80 6.25
N GLU A 20 15.79 35.05 6.56
CA GLU A 20 16.84 35.25 5.54
C GLU A 20 17.06 33.98 4.70
N LEU A 21 17.12 32.82 5.35
CA LEU A 21 17.26 31.53 4.67
C LEU A 21 16.10 31.29 3.70
N LEU A 22 14.86 31.52 4.13
CA LEU A 22 13.67 31.36 3.31
C LEU A 22 13.61 32.35 2.15
N ALA A 23 14.05 33.59 2.37
CA ALA A 23 14.10 34.61 1.32
C ALA A 23 15.13 34.31 0.21
N SER A 24 16.13 33.47 0.50
CA SER A 24 17.15 33.06 -0.49
C SER A 24 16.66 32.02 -1.51
N LEU A 25 15.55 31.33 -1.20
CA LEU A 25 14.95 30.33 -2.08
C LEU A 25 14.13 30.98 -3.20
N SER A 26 14.11 30.34 -4.36
CA SER A 26 13.20 30.73 -5.44
C SER A 26 11.76 30.32 -5.13
N ALA A 27 10.80 30.92 -5.84
CA ALA A 27 9.38 30.59 -5.67
C ALA A 27 9.04 29.12 -5.97
N GLU A 28 9.79 28.48 -6.87
CA GLU A 28 9.61 27.06 -7.19
C GLU A 28 10.16 26.16 -6.06
N GLU A 29 11.31 26.51 -5.50
CA GLU A 29 11.91 25.78 -4.38
C GLU A 29 11.10 25.95 -3.09
N LEU A 30 10.54 27.13 -2.81
CA LEU A 30 9.62 27.34 -1.70
C LEU A 30 8.35 26.48 -1.82
N LYS A 31 7.82 26.35 -3.04
CA LYS A 31 6.65 25.51 -3.30
C LYS A 31 6.94 24.02 -3.13
N GLU A 32 8.14 23.60 -3.54
CA GLU A 32 8.61 22.24 -3.34
C GLU A 32 8.83 21.95 -1.84
N LEU A 33 9.37 22.91 -1.09
CA LEU A 33 9.53 22.81 0.36
C LEU A 33 8.18 22.69 1.09
N GLU A 34 7.18 23.49 0.71
CA GLU A 34 5.80 23.40 1.24
C GLU A 34 5.20 22.01 0.99
N ARG A 35 5.38 21.47 -0.23
CA ARG A 35 4.93 20.12 -0.60
C ARG A 35 5.59 19.02 0.25
N GLU A 36 6.88 19.15 0.52
CA GLU A 36 7.63 18.18 1.33
C GLU A 36 7.18 18.20 2.80
N LEU A 37 6.88 19.38 3.35
CA LEU A 37 6.33 19.52 4.71
C LEU A 37 4.95 18.85 4.86
N GLU A 38 4.08 18.95 3.85
CA GLU A 38 2.79 18.26 3.83
C GLU A 38 2.91 16.73 3.83
N ASP A 39 4.05 16.17 3.39
CA ASP A 39 4.32 14.73 3.40
C ASP A 39 4.87 14.24 4.73
N ILE A 40 5.79 15.01 5.31
CA ILE A 40 6.46 14.67 6.57
C ILE A 40 5.49 14.85 7.76
N GLU A 41 4.61 15.85 7.72
CA GLU A 41 3.71 16.15 8.83
C GLU A 41 2.25 16.31 8.37
N PRO A 42 1.55 15.22 8.03
CA PRO A 42 0.14 15.30 7.69
C PRO A 42 -0.67 15.77 8.90
N ASP A 43 -1.63 16.66 8.67
CA ASP A 43 -2.38 17.40 9.70
C ASP A 43 -2.71 16.53 10.91
N ARG A 44 -2.13 16.91 12.05
CA ARG A 44 -2.25 16.17 13.30
C ARG A 44 -3.65 16.19 13.90
N ASN A 45 -4.52 17.09 13.42
CA ASN A 45 -5.91 17.17 13.82
C ASN A 45 -6.80 16.22 13.01
N LEU A 46 -6.33 15.72 11.87
CA LEU A 46 -7.06 14.73 11.09
C LEU A 46 -6.90 13.33 11.71
N PRO A 47 -7.98 12.52 11.77
CA PRO A 47 -7.88 11.11 12.12
C PRO A 47 -6.98 10.38 11.13
N VAL A 48 -6.27 9.34 11.60
CA VAL A 48 -5.19 8.68 10.85
C VAL A 48 -5.57 8.25 9.42
N GLY A 49 -6.82 7.83 9.20
CA GLY A 49 -7.31 7.44 7.88
C GLY A 49 -7.55 8.60 6.90
N LEU A 50 -7.74 9.82 7.40
CA LEU A 50 -7.88 11.04 6.59
C LEU A 50 -6.53 11.73 6.30
N ARG A 51 -5.45 11.26 6.94
CA ARG A 51 -4.08 11.68 6.63
C ARG A 51 -3.51 10.99 5.39
N GLN A 52 -4.22 9.98 4.88
CA GLN A 52 -3.83 9.25 3.69
C GLN A 52 -4.12 10.10 2.44
N LYS A 53 -3.07 10.59 1.77
CA LYS A 53 -3.16 11.56 0.66
C LYS A 53 -4.05 11.13 -0.51
N SER A 54 -4.10 9.84 -0.82
CA SER A 54 -5.06 9.27 -1.77
C SER A 54 -5.01 7.73 -1.73
N LEU A 55 -6.18 7.10 -1.66
CA LEU A 55 -6.33 5.65 -1.75
C LEU A 55 -6.17 5.22 -3.21
N THR A 56 -5.22 4.32 -3.44
CA THR A 56 -4.86 3.57 -4.66
C THR A 56 -5.60 3.93 -5.96
N GLU A 57 -4.88 4.09 -7.07
CA GLU A 57 -5.47 4.20 -8.42
C GLU A 57 -6.27 2.97 -8.87
N LYS A 58 -6.25 1.87 -8.10
CA LYS A 58 -7.04 0.68 -8.41
C LYS A 58 -8.51 1.03 -8.27
N THR A 59 -9.27 0.70 -9.31
CA THR A 59 -10.74 0.73 -9.23
C THR A 59 -11.19 -0.13 -8.04
N PRO A 60 -12.14 0.34 -7.22
CA PRO A 60 -12.65 -0.44 -6.12
C PRO A 60 -13.08 -1.80 -6.65
N THR A 61 -12.63 -2.88 -6.00
CA THR A 61 -12.83 -4.28 -6.44
C THR A 61 -14.30 -4.74 -6.34
N GLY A 62 -15.24 -3.79 -6.32
CA GLY A 62 -16.67 -3.99 -6.12
C GLY A 62 -17.06 -3.92 -4.64
N THR A 63 -18.37 -3.91 -4.40
CA THR A 63 -18.95 -3.96 -3.06
C THR A 63 -18.77 -5.35 -2.46
N PHE A 64 -18.39 -5.41 -1.18
CA PHE A 64 -18.30 -6.66 -0.44
C PHE A 64 -19.67 -7.39 -0.40
N SER A 65 -19.72 -8.64 -0.88
CA SER A 65 -20.89 -9.50 -0.75
C SER A 65 -20.58 -10.69 0.15
N ARG A 66 -21.27 -10.76 1.29
CA ARG A 66 -21.14 -11.87 2.24
C ARG A 66 -21.55 -13.20 1.62
N GLU A 67 -22.60 -13.21 0.81
CA GLU A 67 -23.10 -14.42 0.14
C GLU A 67 -22.06 -14.99 -0.81
N ALA A 68 -21.41 -14.14 -1.61
CA ALA A 68 -20.35 -14.55 -2.53
C ALA A 68 -19.14 -15.15 -1.78
N LEU A 69 -18.77 -14.57 -0.64
CA LEU A 69 -17.69 -15.07 0.20
C LEU A 69 -18.04 -16.45 0.79
N MET A 70 -19.23 -16.60 1.33
CA MET A 70 -19.68 -17.88 1.90
C MET A 70 -19.74 -18.97 0.83
N ALA A 71 -20.29 -18.69 -0.35
CA ALA A 71 -20.33 -19.63 -1.47
C ALA A 71 -18.93 -20.04 -1.96
N TYR A 72 -17.98 -19.11 -1.98
CA TYR A 72 -16.58 -19.41 -2.31
C TYR A 72 -15.96 -20.37 -1.29
N TRP A 73 -16.14 -20.12 0.01
CA TRP A 73 -15.60 -20.98 1.06
C TRP A 73 -16.25 -22.37 1.09
N GLU A 74 -17.57 -22.46 0.89
CA GLU A 74 -18.25 -23.75 0.76
C GLU A 74 -17.68 -24.56 -0.40
N LYS A 75 -17.49 -23.91 -1.56
CA LYS A 75 -16.89 -24.55 -2.74
C LYS A 75 -15.45 -24.99 -2.52
N GLU A 76 -14.61 -24.15 -1.90
CA GLU A 76 -13.20 -24.48 -1.65
C GLU A 76 -13.07 -25.60 -0.61
N SER A 77 -13.93 -25.61 0.42
CA SER A 77 -14.02 -26.69 1.41
C SER A 77 -14.44 -28.02 0.78
N GLN A 78 -15.46 -28.01 -0.09
CA GLN A 78 -15.88 -29.21 -0.82
C GLN A 78 -14.78 -29.74 -1.74
N LYS A 79 -14.07 -28.84 -2.43
CA LYS A 79 -12.94 -29.19 -3.30
C LYS A 79 -11.78 -29.82 -2.51
N LEU A 80 -11.52 -29.36 -1.29
CA LEU A 80 -10.52 -29.97 -0.40
C LEU A 80 -10.94 -31.38 0.02
N LEU A 81 -12.20 -31.57 0.44
CA LEU A 81 -12.74 -32.89 0.80
C LEU A 81 -12.73 -33.87 -0.38
N GLU A 82 -13.03 -33.37 -1.58
CA GLU A 82 -12.99 -34.19 -2.80
C GLU A 82 -11.56 -34.62 -3.15
N LYS A 83 -10.57 -33.74 -3.01
CA LYS A 83 -9.14 -34.07 -3.19
C LYS A 83 -8.66 -35.14 -2.20
N GLU A 84 -9.09 -35.05 -0.94
CA GLU A 84 -8.80 -36.07 0.06
C GLU A 84 -9.45 -37.42 -0.30
N ARG A 85 -10.69 -37.41 -0.78
CA ARG A 85 -11.41 -38.61 -1.23
C ARG A 85 -10.77 -39.27 -2.46
N LEU A 86 -10.22 -38.48 -3.39
CA LEU A 86 -9.49 -39.00 -4.55
C LEU A 86 -8.05 -39.43 -4.23
N GLY A 87 -7.61 -39.32 -2.97
CA GLY A 87 -6.29 -39.79 -2.55
C GLY A 87 -5.13 -38.96 -3.08
N GLU A 88 -5.37 -37.71 -3.51
CA GLU A 88 -4.30 -36.77 -3.90
C GLU A 88 -3.61 -36.18 -2.66
N CYS A 89 -3.08 -37.05 -1.80
CA CYS A 89 -2.20 -36.66 -0.71
C CYS A 89 -0.77 -36.49 -1.27
N GLY A 90 -0.44 -35.28 -1.74
CA GLY A 90 0.97 -34.96 -2.01
C GLY A 90 1.19 -33.96 -3.14
N LYS A 91 0.99 -32.68 -2.82
CA LYS A 91 1.85 -31.53 -3.13
C LYS A 91 1.10 -30.27 -2.69
N VAL A 92 1.09 -30.02 -1.37
CA VAL A 92 0.78 -28.68 -0.86
C VAL A 92 2.03 -27.83 -1.05
N GLY A 93 2.29 -27.45 -2.30
CA GLY A 93 3.15 -26.32 -2.58
C GLY A 93 2.36 -25.06 -2.26
N PHE A 94 2.82 -24.27 -1.31
CA PHE A 94 2.45 -22.86 -1.24
C PHE A 94 2.91 -22.20 -2.54
N GLY A 95 2.05 -22.17 -3.55
CA GLY A 95 2.43 -21.67 -4.86
C GLY A 95 1.32 -21.88 -5.88
N ASN A 96 0.89 -20.77 -6.46
CA ASN A 96 0.02 -20.63 -7.63
C ASN A 96 -1.48 -20.53 -7.31
N PHE A 97 -1.88 -19.38 -6.75
CA PHE A 97 -3.20 -18.82 -7.00
C PHE A 97 -3.27 -18.44 -8.50
N SER A 98 -3.49 -19.44 -9.36
CA SER A 98 -3.75 -19.21 -10.77
C SER A 98 -5.19 -18.72 -10.88
N LEU A 99 -5.33 -17.42 -11.17
CA LEU A 99 -6.58 -16.75 -11.50
C LEU A 99 -7.30 -17.57 -12.59
N ALA A 100 -8.44 -18.16 -12.24
CA ALA A 100 -9.30 -18.79 -13.24
C ALA A 100 -9.64 -17.74 -14.31
N THR A 101 -9.29 -18.08 -15.55
CA THR A 101 -9.55 -17.27 -16.74
C THR A 101 -11.04 -17.04 -16.94
N PRO A 102 -11.48 -15.83 -17.34
CA PRO A 102 -12.86 -15.60 -17.74
C PRO A 102 -13.13 -16.22 -19.12
N SER A 103 -14.31 -16.82 -19.28
CA SER A 103 -14.82 -17.33 -20.58
C SER A 103 -15.08 -16.18 -21.59
N PRO A 104 -15.23 -16.49 -22.90
CA PRO A 104 -14.52 -15.77 -23.94
C PRO A 104 -15.41 -14.78 -24.70
N HIS A 105 -15.67 -13.59 -24.16
CA HIS A 105 -16.26 -12.50 -24.96
C HIS A 105 -15.86 -11.11 -24.46
N HIS A 106 -14.55 -10.80 -24.42
CA HIS A 106 -14.07 -9.42 -24.57
C HIS A 106 -12.55 -9.41 -24.84
N PRO A 107 -12.04 -8.73 -25.87
CA PRO A 107 -10.61 -8.51 -25.99
C PRO A 107 -10.19 -7.45 -24.96
N THR A 108 -9.61 -7.87 -23.83
CA THR A 108 -8.89 -6.96 -22.93
C THR A 108 -7.40 -6.92 -23.29
N PRO A 109 -6.77 -5.73 -23.30
CA PRO A 109 -5.36 -5.59 -23.65
C PRO A 109 -4.50 -6.33 -22.62
N LYS A 110 -3.49 -7.07 -23.11
CA LYS A 110 -2.54 -7.81 -22.29
C LYS A 110 -1.72 -6.81 -21.47
N GLN A 111 -1.97 -6.72 -20.16
CA GLN A 111 -1.03 -6.11 -19.22
C GLN A 111 -0.06 -7.19 -18.74
N GLU A 112 1.21 -7.01 -19.05
CA GLU A 112 2.28 -7.87 -18.56
C GLU A 112 2.47 -7.67 -17.05
N PRO A 113 2.77 -8.74 -16.30
CA PRO A 113 2.99 -8.61 -14.86
C PRO A 113 4.23 -7.77 -14.59
N VAL A 114 4.02 -6.61 -13.97
CA VAL A 114 5.06 -5.58 -13.70
C VAL A 114 6.11 -6.02 -12.69
N PHE A 115 5.85 -7.09 -11.93
CA PHE A 115 6.79 -7.61 -10.94
C PHE A 115 7.06 -9.07 -11.23
N SER A 116 8.33 -9.38 -11.48
CA SER A 116 8.74 -10.72 -11.86
C SER A 116 8.86 -11.67 -10.68
N ASN A 117 8.94 -11.16 -9.43
CA ASN A 117 9.12 -12.00 -8.25
C ASN A 117 8.52 -11.42 -6.97
N PHE A 118 8.26 -12.32 -6.01
CA PHE A 118 7.64 -12.03 -4.71
C PHE A 118 8.44 -11.03 -3.85
N ALA A 119 9.76 -10.98 -4.04
CA ALA A 119 10.62 -10.02 -3.34
C ALA A 119 10.34 -8.56 -3.77
N GLU A 120 10.07 -8.30 -5.05
CA GLU A 120 9.66 -6.96 -5.50
C GLU A 120 8.27 -6.60 -4.98
N LEU A 121 7.37 -7.58 -4.91
CA LEU A 121 6.04 -7.40 -4.36
C LEU A 121 6.09 -7.00 -2.88
N ILE A 122 6.97 -7.62 -2.09
CA ILE A 122 7.16 -7.30 -0.67
C ILE A 122 7.78 -5.91 -0.50
N SER A 123 8.79 -5.56 -1.30
CA SER A 123 9.39 -4.23 -1.25
C SER A 123 8.40 -3.11 -1.61
N PHE A 124 7.45 -3.37 -2.50
CA PHE A 124 6.38 -2.42 -2.84
C PHE A 124 5.27 -2.34 -1.76
N LEU A 125 5.07 -3.40 -0.97
CA LEU A 125 4.07 -3.44 0.12
C LEU A 125 4.55 -2.76 1.42
N PHE A 126 5.85 -2.54 1.56
CA PHE A 126 6.48 -1.96 2.76
C PHE A 126 7.12 -0.59 2.52
N LEU A 127 6.83 0.03 1.38
CA LEU A 127 7.09 1.45 1.10
C LEU A 127 5.81 2.25 1.39
#